data_AF-A0A730G571-F1
#
_entry.id   AF-A0A730G571-F1
#
_cell.length_a   1.000
_cell.length_b   1.000
_cell.length_c   1.000
_cell.angle_alpha   90.00
_cell.angle_beta   90.00
_cell.angle_gamma   90.00
#
_symmetry.space_group_name_H-M   'P 1'
#
loop_
_entity.id
_entity.type
_entity.pdbx_description
1 polymer ?
#
loop_
_entity_poly.entity_id
_entity_poly.type
_entity_poly.pdbx_seq_one_letter_code
_entity_poly.pdbx_strand_id
1 'polypeptide(L)' 'EAILPLRRGANGKLGVVAAGSGGMTMFAPQYHIAITNTGPDLGAQAMKAVYDMGKKAASDYLQQQGRDGGRLSGAYR' A
#
# COMPACT_ATOMS: atom_id res chain seq x y z
N GLU A 1 30.31 -10.56 -27.99
CA GLU A 1 31.39 -11.28 -27.28
C GLU A 1 32.17 -10.28 -26.44
N ALA A 2 32.64 -10.65 -25.24
CA ALA A 2 33.37 -9.74 -24.34
C ALA A 2 34.76 -10.31 -24.02
N ILE A 3 35.78 -9.45 -24.00
CA ILE A 3 37.16 -9.83 -23.65
C ILE A 3 37.36 -9.58 -22.15
N LEU A 4 37.59 -10.65 -21.39
CA LEU A 4 37.80 -10.60 -19.94
C LEU A 4 39.30 -10.74 -19.60
N PRO A 5 39.83 -9.96 -18.64
CA PRO A 5 41.23 -10.07 -18.24
C PRO A 5 41.49 -11.41 -17.54
N LEU A 6 42.56 -12.09 -17.95
CA LEU A 6 43.00 -13.35 -17.35
C LEU A 6 44.11 -13.10 -16.32
N ARG A 7 44.13 -13.87 -15.23
CA ARG A 7 45.27 -13.95 -14.31
C ARG A 7 45.79 -15.37 -14.19
N ARG A 8 47.09 -15.51 -13.93
CA ARG A 8 47.77 -16.79 -13.70
C ARG A 8 47.62 -17.22 -12.24
N GLY A 9 47.10 -18.42 -12.03
CA GLY A 9 47.02 -19.05 -10.70
C GLY A 9 48.35 -19.67 -10.27
N ALA A 10 48.44 -20.06 -9.00
CA ALA A 10 49.64 -20.68 -8.42
C ALA A 10 50.06 -22.01 -9.08
N ASN A 11 49.13 -22.66 -9.78
CA ASN A 11 49.36 -23.86 -10.59
C ASN A 11 49.73 -23.55 -12.06
N GLY A 12 50.02 -22.29 -12.39
CA GLY A 12 50.42 -21.85 -13.72
C GLY A 12 49.29 -21.70 -14.74
N LYS A 13 48.04 -22.07 -14.42
CA LYS A 13 46.89 -21.98 -15.35
C LYS A 13 46.31 -20.56 -15.38
N LEU A 14 45.80 -20.13 -16.53
CA LEU A 14 45.09 -18.86 -16.69
C LEU A 14 43.60 -19.06 -16.40
N GLY A 15 43.03 -18.16 -15.59
CA GLY A 15 41.59 -18.11 -15.31
C GLY A 15 41.05 -16.69 -15.42
N VAL A 16 39.76 -16.58 -15.72
CA VAL A 16 39.03 -15.30 -15.66
C VAL A 16 38.99 -14.84 -14.22
N VAL A 17 39.35 -13.58 -13.97
CA VAL A 17 39.20 -12.96 -12.65
C VAL A 17 38.02 -12.01 -12.70
N ALA A 18 37.05 -12.24 -11.81
CA ALA A 18 35.96 -11.27 -11.61
C ALA A 18 36.58 -9.96 -11.10
N ALA A 19 36.50 -8.91 -11.91
CA ALA A 19 36.78 -7.56 -11.47
C ALA A 19 35.65 -7.12 -10.53
N GLY A 20 35.79 -7.41 -9.23
CA GLY A 20 34.77 -7.05 -8.26
C GLY A 20 34.75 -7.92 -7.02
N SER A 21 35.82 -7.89 -6.22
CA SER A 21 35.73 -8.27 -4.81
C SER A 21 36.58 -7.37 -3.90
N GLY A 22 36.87 -6.16 -4.36
CA GLY A 22 37.45 -5.09 -3.54
C GLY A 22 36.34 -4.18 -3.04
N GLY A 23 35.82 -4.49 -1.85
CA GLY A 23 34.82 -3.68 -1.14
C GLY A 23 33.40 -3.89 -1.68
N MET A 24 32.58 -4.62 -0.93
CA MET A 24 31.13 -4.58 -1.15
C MET A 24 30.64 -3.17 -0.82
N THR A 25 30.58 -2.29 -1.82
CA THR A 25 29.69 -1.14 -1.76
C THR A 25 28.27 -1.67 -1.81
N MET A 26 27.76 -2.03 -0.62
CA MET A 26 26.37 -2.41 -0.41
C MET A 26 25.49 -1.26 -0.89
N PHE A 27 24.66 -1.55 -1.89
CA PHE A 27 23.61 -0.63 -2.33
C PHE A 27 22.58 -0.50 -1.21
N ALA A 28 22.65 0.59 -0.44
CA ALA A 28 21.77 0.87 0.70
C ALA A 28 21.10 2.25 0.52
N PRO A 29 20.12 2.37 -0.39
CA PRO A 29 19.43 3.63 -0.58
C PRO A 29 18.59 3.98 0.66
N GLN A 30 18.77 5.18 1.20
CA GLN A 30 17.88 5.75 2.20
C GLN A 30 16.91 6.69 1.50
N TYR A 31 15.65 6.27 1.40
CA TYR A 31 14.60 7.08 0.81
C TYR A 31 13.88 7.87 1.90
N HIS A 32 13.94 9.20 1.82
CA HIS A 32 13.14 10.09 2.66
C HIS A 32 11.86 10.47 1.92
N ILE A 33 10.79 9.75 2.19
CA ILE A 33 9.47 10.04 1.61
C ILE A 33 8.74 10.98 2.56
N ALA A 34 8.55 12.23 2.14
CA ALA A 34 7.70 13.18 2.86
C ALA A 34 6.25 13.04 2.33
N ILE A 35 5.33 12.71 3.24
CA ILE A 35 3.89 12.67 2.93
C ILE A 35 3.26 13.92 3.53
N THR A 36 2.85 14.85 2.66
CA THR A 36 2.12 16.05 3.06
C THR A 36 0.64 15.81 2.85
N ASN A 37 -0.12 15.67 3.92
CA ASN A 37 -1.58 15.60 3.84
C ASN A 37 -2.15 17.02 3.70
N THR A 38 -2.32 17.48 2.46
CA THR A 38 -2.91 18.81 2.13
C THR A 38 -4.43 18.77 2.06
N GLY A 39 -5.06 17.65 2.41
CA GLY A 39 -6.51 17.57 2.50
C GLY A 39 -7.04 18.48 3.60
N PRO A 40 -8.29 18.97 3.50
CA PRO A 40 -8.93 19.58 4.66
C PRO A 40 -8.90 18.57 5.81
N ASP A 41 -8.54 19.03 7.01
CA ASP A 41 -8.73 18.22 8.21
C ASP A 41 -10.15 17.68 8.19
N LEU A 42 -10.33 16.42 8.63
CA LEU A 42 -11.65 15.84 8.89
C LEU A 42 -12.29 16.61 10.06
N GLY A 43 -12.69 17.85 9.79
CA GLY A 43 -13.27 18.76 10.74
C GLY A 43 -14.75 18.49 10.91
N ALA A 44 -15.41 19.36 11.66
CA ALA A 44 -16.83 19.22 11.98
C ALA A 44 -17.73 19.01 10.74
N GLN A 45 -17.35 19.59 9.59
CA GLN A 45 -18.09 19.42 8.32
C GLN A 45 -17.99 17.99 7.76
N ALA A 46 -16.82 17.36 7.81
CA ALA A 46 -16.65 15.98 7.37
C ALA A 46 -17.40 15.01 8.30
N MET A 47 -17.35 15.25 9.61
CA MET A 47 -18.10 14.48 10.60
C MET A 47 -19.62 14.63 10.41
N LYS A 48 -20.08 15.84 10.06
CA LYS A 48 -21.48 16.08 9.70
C LYS A 48 -21.88 15.36 8.42
N ALA A 49 -21.03 15.36 7.39
CA ALA A 49 -21.31 14.64 6.15
C ALA A 49 -21.45 13.13 6.38
N VAL A 50 -20.58 12.54 7.22
CA VAL A 50 -20.67 11.12 7.62
C VAL A 50 -21.96 10.87 8.41
N TYR A 51 -22.33 11.76 9.34
CA TYR A 51 -23.57 11.65 10.10
C TYR A 51 -24.82 11.72 9.22
N ASP A 52 -24.89 12.70 8.32
CA ASP A 52 -26.01 12.90 7.40
C ASP A 52 -26.12 11.71 6.42
N MET A 53 -24.99 11.17 5.96
CA MET A 53 -24.93 9.93 5.17
C MET A 53 -25.43 8.72 5.94
N GLY A 54 -25.03 8.54 7.20
CA GLY A 54 -25.50 7.46 8.06
C GLY A 54 -27.00 7.54 8.33
N LYS A 55 -27.52 8.75 8.58
CA LYS A 55 -28.96 8.99 8.77
C LYS A 55 -29.74 8.65 7.49
N LYS A 56 -29.24 9.05 6.32
CA LYS A 56 -29.85 8.74 5.04
C LYS A 56 -29.83 7.23 4.76
N ALA A 57 -28.70 6.56 5.00
CA ALA A 57 -28.59 5.12 4.83
C ALA A 57 -29.58 4.36 5.75
N ALA A 58 -29.74 4.80 6.99
CA ALA A 58 -30.74 4.23 7.91
C ALA A 58 -32.17 4.46 7.44
N SER A 59 -32.49 5.67 6.94
CA SER A 59 -33.83 5.93 6.38
C SER A 59 -34.10 5.12 5.13
N ASP A 60 -33.10 4.99 4.26
CA ASP A 60 -33.21 4.23 3.02
C ASP A 60 -33.40 2.74 3.33
N TYR A 61 -32.69 2.21 4.33
CA TYR A 61 -32.86 0.84 4.82
C TYR A 61 -34.27 0.58 5.38
N LEU A 62 -34.79 1.48 6.23
CA LEU A 62 -36.15 1.35 6.78
C LEU A 62 -37.22 1.46 5.68
N GLN A 63 -37.03 2.37 4.73
CA GLN A 63 -37.93 2.48 3.57
C GLN A 63 -37.86 1.24 2.69
N GLN A 64 -36.67 0.68 2.48
CA GLN A 64 -36.48 -0.54 1.73
C GLN A 64 -37.15 -1.72 2.43
N GLN A 65 -37.03 -1.86 3.76
CA GLN A 65 -37.78 -2.87 4.52
C GLN A 65 -39.30 -2.70 4.37
N GLY A 66 -39.80 -1.45 4.35
CA GLY A 66 -41.22 -1.16 4.14
C GLY A 66 -41.71 -1.46 2.72
N ARG A 67 -40.88 -1.25 1.69
CA ARG A 67 -41.23 -1.51 0.28
C ARG A 67 -41.10 -2.98 -0.08
N ASP A 68 -40.07 -3.67 0.43
CA ASP A 68 -39.78 -5.07 0.11
C ASP A 68 -40.63 -6.05 0.95
N GLY A 69 -41.64 -5.57 1.69
CA GLY A 69 -42.55 -6.39 2.50
C GLY A 69 -41.87 -7.11 3.67
N GLY A 70 -40.65 -6.68 4.03
CA GLY A 70 -39.77 -7.32 4.98
C GLY A 70 -40.13 -7.02 6.44
N ARG A 71 -41.20 -7.66 6.92
CA ARG A 71 -41.39 -8.10 8.32
C ARG A 71 -40.59 -7.35 9.41
N LEU A 72 -41.15 -6.25 9.92
CA LEU A 72 -41.12 -5.94 11.36
C LEU A 72 -42.05 -6.90 12.14
N SER A 73 -42.01 -8.19 11.79
CA SER A 73 -42.89 -9.24 12.30
C SER A 73 -42.38 -9.68 13.68
N GLY A 74 -42.64 -8.85 14.69
CA GLY A 74 -42.30 -9.18 16.08
C GLY A 74 -42.52 -8.07 17.10
N ALA A 75 -42.67 -6.80 16.70
CA ALA A 75 -42.76 -5.68 17.65
C ALA A 75 -44.16 -5.48 18.28
N TYR A 76 -45.14 -6.30 17.93
CA TYR A 76 -46.44 -6.37 18.61
C TYR A 76 -46.74 -7.83 18.96
N ARG A 77 -46.31 -8.25 20.15
CA ARG A 77 -47.03 -9.21 20.98
C ARG A 77 -47.24 -8.59 22.33
#